data_AF-T2IGP3-F1
#
_entry.id   AF-T2IGP3-F1
#
_cell.length_a   1.000
_cell.length_b   1.000
_cell.length_c   1.000
_cell.angle_alpha   90.00
_cell.angle_beta   90.00
_cell.angle_gamma   90.00
#
_symmetry.space_group_name_H-M   'P 1'
#
loop_
_entity.id
_entity.type
_entity.pdbx_description
1 polymer ?
#
loop_
_entity_poly.entity_id
_entity_poly.type
_entity_poly.pdbx_seq_one_letter_code
_entity_poly.pdbx_strand_id
1 'polypeptide(L)'
;MYEMLTGEMPIFPENSSFGGWYEAHHYAKPKPIPAKFRLPSDLESLIFQCMAKAPGERPQTATDILKKLEKLESSPAESEQETLVAKPKPRTDKAIKSTKPTFRKTSPKGDDICLKMTWPEDKPQQKIVFPHVVRASEGNFASLWVMLNEEDIANRLSSIRYNQFVFITNPHPMILWITLL
;
A
#
# COMPACT_ATOMS: atom_id res chain seq x y z
N MET A 1 -5.26 11.22 -1.32
CA MET A 1 -6.21 10.20 -1.85
C MET A 1 -6.45 10.39 -3.34
N TYR A 2 -7.01 11.54 -3.79
CA TYR A 2 -7.21 11.82 -5.21
C TYR A 2 -5.95 11.55 -6.05
N GLU A 3 -4.84 12.21 -5.70
CA GLU A 3 -3.57 12.09 -6.44
C GLU A 3 -3.00 10.66 -6.44
N MET A 4 -3.17 9.91 -5.34
CA MET A 4 -2.74 8.51 -5.29
C MET A 4 -3.50 7.63 -6.29
N LEU A 5 -4.77 7.96 -6.57
CA LEU A 5 -5.61 7.21 -7.50
C LEU A 5 -5.43 7.67 -8.95
N THR A 6 -5.30 8.98 -9.17
CA THR A 6 -5.29 9.56 -10.51
C THR A 6 -3.90 9.84 -11.07
N GLY A 7 -2.89 9.97 -10.19
CA GLY A 7 -1.56 10.47 -10.53
C GLY A 7 -1.50 11.98 -10.79
N GLU A 8 -2.60 12.70 -10.55
CA GLU A 8 -2.72 14.13 -10.82
C GLU A 8 -3.18 14.91 -9.59
N MET A 9 -2.76 16.18 -9.49
CA MET A 9 -3.29 17.06 -8.46
C MET A 9 -4.75 17.45 -8.76
N PRO A 10 -5.64 17.41 -7.76
CA PRO A 10 -7.05 17.71 -7.95
C PRO A 10 -7.30 19.19 -8.27
N ILE A 11 -6.49 20.10 -7.73
CA ILE A 11 -6.61 21.54 -7.92
C ILE A 11 -5.26 22.06 -8.41
N PHE A 12 -5.28 22.93 -9.42
CA PHE A 12 -4.09 23.55 -9.98
C PHE A 12 -4.40 25.02 -10.30
N PRO A 13 -3.53 25.98 -9.93
CA PRO A 13 -3.75 27.39 -10.22
C PRO A 13 -3.39 27.74 -11.67
N GLU A 14 -3.90 28.85 -12.18
CA GLU A 14 -3.50 29.35 -13.52
C GLU A 14 -2.04 29.81 -13.56
N ASN A 15 -1.53 30.32 -12.43
CA ASN A 15 -0.14 30.72 -12.27
C ASN A 15 0.40 30.23 -10.93
N SER A 16 1.71 30.01 -10.84
CA SER A 16 2.37 29.46 -9.63
C SER A 16 2.62 30.50 -8.53
N SER A 17 1.96 31.66 -8.57
CA SER A 17 2.09 32.66 -7.50
C SER A 17 1.31 32.24 -6.25
N PHE A 18 1.66 32.83 -5.11
CA PHE A 18 0.88 32.65 -3.88
C PHE A 18 -0.59 33.03 -4.09
N GLY A 19 -0.87 34.14 -4.78
CA GLY A 19 -2.24 34.59 -5.07
C GLY A 19 -3.02 33.59 -5.92
N GLY A 20 -2.38 33.02 -6.95
CA GLY A 20 -2.99 31.98 -7.78
C GLY A 20 -3.33 30.72 -6.99
N TRP A 21 -2.42 30.27 -6.11
CA TRP A 21 -2.69 29.15 -5.21
C TRP A 21 -3.79 29.45 -4.19
N TYR A 22 -3.77 30.64 -3.60
CA TYR A 22 -4.80 31.10 -2.68
C TYR A 22 -6.18 31.05 -3.34
N GLU A 23 -6.31 31.62 -4.54
CA GLU A 23 -7.55 31.65 -5.31
C GLU A 23 -8.02 30.24 -5.68
N ALA A 24 -7.13 29.40 -6.18
CA ALA A 24 -7.44 28.02 -6.55
C ALA A 24 -7.94 27.20 -5.35
N HIS A 25 -7.30 27.33 -4.19
CA HIS A 25 -7.73 26.61 -2.99
C HIS A 25 -9.01 27.15 -2.38
N HIS A 26 -9.37 28.43 -2.59
CA HIS A 26 -10.63 29.00 -2.10
C HIS A 26 -11.80 28.72 -3.02
N TYR A 27 -11.62 28.89 -4.33
CA TYR A 27 -12.76 29.00 -5.26
C TYR A 27 -12.79 27.89 -6.31
N ALA A 28 -11.63 27.34 -6.71
CA ALA A 28 -11.61 26.31 -7.74
C ALA A 28 -12.16 24.98 -7.22
N LYS A 29 -12.97 24.32 -8.07
CA LYS A 29 -13.42 22.96 -7.83
C LYS A 29 -12.32 21.96 -8.22
N PRO A 30 -12.18 20.85 -7.49
CA PRO A 30 -11.28 19.78 -7.90
C PRO A 30 -11.72 19.20 -9.24
N LYS A 31 -10.74 18.78 -10.06
CA LYS A 31 -10.99 18.10 -11.33
C LYS A 31 -11.82 16.81 -11.11
N PRO A 32 -12.79 16.50 -11.98
CA PRO A 32 -13.54 15.26 -11.88
C PRO A 32 -12.61 14.05 -12.03
N ILE A 33 -12.93 12.93 -11.40
CA ILE A 33 -12.15 11.70 -11.57
C ILE A 33 -12.57 11.04 -12.89
N PRO A 34 -11.63 10.73 -13.81
CA PRO A 34 -11.97 10.06 -15.05
C PRO A 34 -12.64 8.70 -14.83
N ALA A 35 -13.74 8.42 -15.54
CA ALA A 35 -14.51 7.17 -15.41
C ALA A 35 -13.69 5.88 -15.63
N LYS A 36 -12.53 5.97 -16.31
CA LYS A 36 -11.59 4.86 -16.50
C LYS A 36 -11.13 4.21 -15.19
N PHE A 37 -11.14 4.95 -14.08
CA PHE A 37 -10.73 4.46 -12.77
C PHE A 37 -11.80 3.60 -12.07
N ARG A 38 -13.05 3.59 -12.57
CA ARG A 38 -14.15 2.75 -12.06
C ARG A 38 -14.28 2.77 -10.53
N LEU A 39 -14.18 3.96 -9.94
CA LEU A 39 -14.29 4.10 -8.49
C LEU A 39 -15.74 3.90 -8.03
N PRO A 40 -15.96 3.25 -6.87
CA PRO A 40 -17.25 3.27 -6.20
C PRO A 40 -17.69 4.71 -5.95
N SER A 41 -18.96 5.03 -6.22
CA SER A 41 -19.52 6.38 -6.06
C SER A 41 -19.31 6.95 -4.66
N ASP A 42 -19.37 6.09 -3.65
CA ASP A 42 -19.21 6.48 -2.25
C ASP A 42 -17.77 6.89 -1.93
N LEU A 43 -16.78 6.23 -2.57
CA LEU A 43 -15.37 6.60 -2.44
C LEU A 43 -15.10 7.93 -3.16
N GLU A 44 -15.63 8.11 -4.36
CA GLU A 44 -15.53 9.37 -5.10
C GLU A 44 -16.16 10.52 -4.31
N SER A 45 -17.35 10.31 -3.75
CA SER A 45 -18.03 11.27 -2.88
C SER A 45 -17.19 11.63 -1.66
N LEU A 46 -16.58 10.64 -0.98
CA LEU A 46 -15.69 10.87 0.15
C LEU A 46 -14.47 11.73 -0.24
N ILE A 47 -13.83 11.43 -1.37
CA ILE A 47 -12.68 12.20 -1.88
C ILE A 47 -13.06 13.68 -2.05
N PHE A 48 -14.21 13.95 -2.67
CA PHE A 48 -14.66 15.33 -2.90
C PHE A 48 -15.14 16.02 -1.62
N GLN A 49 -15.79 15.32 -0.69
CA GLN A 49 -16.15 15.87 0.62
C GLN A 49 -14.92 16.35 1.41
N CYS A 50 -13.81 15.60 1.38
CA CYS A 50 -12.56 16.02 2.01
C CYS A 50 -11.99 17.33 1.42
N MET A 51 -12.36 17.69 0.19
CA MET A 51 -11.91 18.91 -0.50
C MET A 51 -12.99 20.01 -0.56
N ALA A 52 -14.14 19.82 0.10
CA ALA A 52 -15.23 20.80 0.11
C ALA A 52 -14.75 22.15 0.66
N LYS A 53 -15.24 23.27 0.13
CA LYS A 53 -14.79 24.60 0.59
C LYS A 53 -15.39 24.95 1.96
N ALA A 54 -16.68 24.66 2.14
CA ALA A 54 -17.36 24.82 3.41
C ALA A 54 -16.86 23.75 4.41
N PRO A 55 -16.36 24.14 5.59
CA PRO A 55 -15.87 23.18 6.59
C PRO A 55 -16.94 22.18 7.05
N GLY A 56 -18.22 22.59 7.12
CA GLY A 56 -19.33 21.72 7.53
C GLY A 56 -19.66 20.60 6.53
N GLU A 57 -19.24 20.74 5.28
CA GLU A 57 -19.42 19.72 4.22
C GLU A 57 -18.28 18.69 4.21
N ARG A 58 -17.23 18.91 5.02
CA ARG A 58 -16.12 17.97 5.19
C ARG A 58 -16.43 16.97 6.28
N PRO A 59 -15.82 15.77 6.25
CA PRO A 59 -15.71 14.93 7.43
C PRO A 59 -15.09 15.75 8.58
N GLN A 60 -15.75 15.79 9.73
CA GLN A 60 -15.32 16.66 10.83
C GLN A 60 -14.11 16.09 11.56
N THR A 61 -13.92 14.76 11.49
CA THR A 61 -12.79 14.09 12.11
C THR A 61 -12.13 13.10 11.15
N ALA A 62 -10.85 12.80 11.39
CA ALA A 62 -10.17 11.71 10.69
C ALA A 62 -10.88 10.36 10.90
N THR A 63 -11.47 10.15 12.09
CA THR A 63 -12.26 8.96 12.41
C THR A 63 -13.47 8.78 11.48
N ASP A 64 -14.14 9.87 11.08
CA ASP A 64 -15.27 9.80 10.14
C ASP A 64 -14.82 9.33 8.75
N ILE A 65 -13.63 9.74 8.32
CA ILE A 65 -13.01 9.29 7.08
C ILE A 65 -12.71 7.79 7.16
N LEU A 66 -12.07 7.35 8.24
CA LEU A 66 -11.70 5.96 8.45
C LEU A 66 -12.92 5.03 8.48
N LYS A 67 -13.99 5.42 9.19
CA LYS A 67 -15.25 4.66 9.24
C LYS A 67 -15.92 4.52 7.87
N LYS A 68 -15.87 5.56 7.03
CA LYS A 68 -16.40 5.49 5.66
C LYS A 68 -15.56 4.55 4.79
N LEU A 69 -14.23 4.61 4.91
CA LEU A 69 -13.33 3.71 4.18
C LEU A 69 -13.53 2.25 4.59
N GLU A 70 -13.64 1.95 5.89
CA GLU A 70 -13.90 0.59 6.39
C GLU A 70 -15.19 0.00 5.82
N LYS A 71 -16.26 0.79 5.73
CA LYS A 71 -17.53 0.35 5.14
C LYS A 71 -17.37 -0.04 3.67
N LEU A 72 -16.54 0.70 2.92
CA LEU A 72 -16.28 0.44 1.51
C LEU A 72 -15.44 -0.83 1.31
N GLU A 73 -14.53 -1.12 2.24
CA GLU A 73 -13.76 -2.37 2.26
C GLU A 73 -14.65 -3.58 2.58
N SER A 74 -15.67 -3.41 3.42
CA SER A 74 -16.57 -4.49 3.87
C SER A 74 -17.74 -4.84 2.93
N SER A 75 -17.82 -4.24 1.74
CA SER A 75 -18.84 -4.61 0.75
C SER A 75 -18.57 -6.01 0.18
N PRO A 76 -19.48 -6.99 0.33
CA PRO A 76 -19.30 -8.35 -0.20
C PRO A 76 -19.70 -8.41 -1.68
N ALA A 77 -19.01 -7.65 -2.52
CA ALA A 77 -19.11 -7.77 -3.97
C ALA A 77 -17.70 -8.00 -4.53
N GLU A 78 -17.43 -9.27 -4.87
CA GLU A 78 -16.26 -9.77 -5.60
C GLU A 78 -14.89 -9.56 -4.94
N SER A 79 -14.55 -10.43 -3.99
CA SER A 79 -13.14 -10.76 -3.70
C SER A 79 -12.87 -12.27 -3.77
N GLU A 80 -13.42 -12.93 -4.80
CA GLU A 80 -12.64 -13.94 -5.53
C GLU A 80 -11.99 -13.25 -6.74
N GLN A 81 -11.23 -12.18 -6.46
CA GLN A 81 -10.23 -11.68 -7.38
C GLN A 81 -8.92 -11.67 -6.61
N GLU A 82 -8.25 -12.83 -6.65
CA GLU A 82 -6.80 -12.88 -6.51
C GLU A 82 -6.22 -11.67 -7.24
N THR A 83 -5.54 -10.80 -6.51
CA THR A 83 -4.76 -9.73 -7.11
C THR A 83 -3.71 -10.40 -7.98
N LEU A 84 -3.98 -10.47 -9.28
CA LEU A 84 -3.04 -10.98 -10.27
C LEU A 84 -1.80 -10.10 -10.22
N VAL A 85 -0.77 -10.61 -9.55
CA VAL A 85 0.61 -10.16 -9.69
C VAL A 85 0.92 -10.17 -11.17
N ALA A 86 1.10 -8.99 -11.75
CA ALA A 86 1.56 -8.85 -13.12
C ALA A 86 2.96 -9.47 -13.24
N LYS A 87 3.03 -10.69 -13.76
CA LYS A 87 4.28 -11.19 -14.36
C LYS A 87 4.55 -10.41 -15.66
N PRO A 88 5.78 -9.95 -15.88
CA PRO A 88 6.14 -9.29 -17.15
C PRO A 88 5.99 -10.29 -18.30
N LYS A 89 5.30 -9.88 -19.36
CA LYS A 89 5.21 -10.64 -20.62
C LYS A 89 6.58 -10.66 -21.32
N PRO A 90 7.14 -11.82 -21.66
CA PRO A 90 8.01 -11.95 -22.82
C PRO A 90 7.12 -12.11 -24.06
N ARG A 91 7.56 -11.48 -25.15
CA ARG A 91 6.92 -11.51 -26.47
C ARG A 91 6.75 -12.94 -26.98
N THR A 92 5.69 -13.13 -27.75
CA THR A 92 5.48 -14.24 -28.70
C THR A 92 6.70 -14.49 -29.56
N ASP A 93 7.16 -15.75 -29.61
CA ASP A 93 7.19 -16.47 -30.89
C ASP A 93 7.06 -18.00 -30.69
N LYS A 94 6.04 -18.53 -31.38
CA LYS A 94 5.84 -19.88 -31.96
C LYS A 94 6.11 -21.15 -31.13
N ALA A 95 4.98 -21.75 -30.73
CA ALA A 95 4.53 -23.16 -30.90
C ALA A 95 5.53 -24.33 -30.72
N ILE A 96 5.21 -25.28 -29.83
CA ILE A 96 4.77 -26.67 -30.14
C ILE A 96 4.72 -27.58 -28.88
N LYS A 97 3.54 -28.21 -28.72
CA LYS A 97 3.17 -29.51 -28.10
C LYS A 97 3.52 -29.86 -26.64
N SER A 98 2.44 -29.82 -25.83
CA SER A 98 1.96 -30.87 -24.90
C SER A 98 2.94 -31.92 -24.39
N THR A 99 3.21 -31.88 -23.09
CA THR A 99 3.39 -33.06 -22.25
C THR A 99 3.07 -32.65 -20.82
N LYS A 100 2.10 -33.34 -20.19
CA LYS A 100 1.74 -33.14 -18.77
C LYS A 100 2.97 -33.40 -17.89
N PRO A 101 3.24 -32.58 -16.86
CA PRO A 101 4.00 -33.05 -15.72
C PRO A 101 3.14 -33.01 -14.45
N THR A 102 2.78 -34.21 -14.02
CA THR A 102 2.87 -34.71 -12.65
C THR A 102 3.32 -33.69 -11.60
N PHE A 103 2.44 -33.43 -10.63
CA PHE A 103 2.75 -32.74 -9.38
C PHE A 103 4.01 -33.35 -8.74
N ARG A 104 5.11 -32.60 -8.76
CA ARG A 104 6.26 -32.83 -7.89
C ARG A 104 6.25 -31.76 -6.81
N LYS A 105 6.18 -32.23 -5.58
CA LYS A 105 6.20 -31.48 -4.31
C LYS A 105 7.32 -30.43 -4.36
N THR A 106 6.96 -29.15 -4.30
CA THR A 106 7.91 -28.04 -4.32
C THR A 106 8.48 -27.79 -2.93
N SER A 107 9.78 -27.55 -2.93
CA SER A 107 10.69 -27.13 -1.85
C SER A 107 10.21 -25.89 -1.08
N PRO A 108 10.77 -25.63 0.12
CA PRO A 108 10.30 -24.55 0.99
C PRO A 108 10.60 -23.19 0.36
N LYS A 109 9.57 -22.35 0.24
CA LYS A 109 9.70 -20.95 -0.22
C LYS A 109 10.37 -20.13 0.88
N GLY A 110 10.97 -18.99 0.57
CA GLY A 110 11.67 -18.13 1.56
C GLY A 110 10.91 -17.87 2.88
N ASP A 111 9.57 -17.89 2.83
CA ASP A 111 8.68 -17.79 4.00
C ASP A 111 8.94 -18.88 5.06
N ASP A 112 9.20 -20.12 4.64
CA ASP A 112 9.47 -21.26 5.52
C ASP A 112 10.81 -21.13 6.27
N ILE A 113 11.73 -20.34 5.73
CA ILE A 113 13.03 -20.06 6.36
C ILE A 113 12.85 -18.98 7.42
N CYS A 114 12.13 -17.90 7.11
CA CYS A 114 11.84 -16.82 8.05
C CYS A 114 11.16 -17.34 9.32
N LEU A 115 10.20 -18.28 9.19
CA LEU A 115 9.50 -18.88 10.33
C LEU A 115 10.38 -19.75 11.25
N LYS A 116 11.54 -20.21 10.76
CA LYS A 116 12.48 -21.06 11.52
C LYS A 116 13.64 -20.27 12.12
N MET A 117 13.73 -18.98 11.83
CA MET A 117 14.83 -18.14 12.31
C MET A 117 14.60 -17.71 13.76
N THR A 118 15.69 -17.61 14.51
CA THR A 118 15.71 -17.14 15.90
C THR A 118 16.37 -15.78 15.99
N TRP A 119 16.04 -15.03 17.04
CA TRP A 119 16.64 -13.71 17.30
C TRP A 119 18.18 -13.78 17.30
N PRO A 120 18.89 -12.90 16.58
CA PRO A 120 20.33 -12.93 16.54
C PRO A 120 20.96 -12.61 17.90
N GLU A 121 21.94 -13.40 18.32
CA GLU A 121 22.65 -13.23 19.60
C GLU A 121 23.40 -11.89 19.71
N ASP A 122 23.78 -11.30 18.57
CA ASP A 122 24.48 -10.02 18.51
C ASP A 122 23.54 -8.81 18.55
N LYS A 123 22.23 -9.02 18.74
CA LYS A 123 21.22 -7.97 18.76
C LYS A 123 20.53 -7.89 20.12
N PRO A 124 20.41 -6.69 20.70
CA PRO A 124 19.77 -6.54 22.01
C PRO A 124 18.27 -6.85 21.94
N GLN A 125 17.73 -7.44 22.99
CA GLN A 125 16.28 -7.62 23.18
C GLN A 125 15.67 -6.33 23.74
N GLN A 126 15.45 -5.36 22.87
CA GLN A 126 14.78 -4.10 23.19
C GLN A 126 14.06 -3.61 21.94
N LYS A 127 13.21 -2.58 22.03
CA LYS A 127 12.45 -2.06 20.89
C LYS A 127 13.37 -1.54 19.78
N ILE A 128 13.68 -2.39 18.80
CA ILE A 128 14.60 -2.09 17.69
C ILE A 128 14.09 -2.68 16.37
N VAL A 129 14.55 -2.05 15.29
CA VAL A 129 14.34 -2.50 13.93
C VAL A 129 15.68 -2.47 13.19
N PHE A 130 15.97 -3.52 12.41
CA PHE A 130 17.18 -3.53 11.58
C PHE A 130 17.01 -4.41 10.33
N PRO A 131 17.72 -4.10 9.24
CA PRO A 131 17.74 -4.94 8.05
C PRO A 131 18.63 -6.17 8.26
N HIS A 132 18.23 -7.30 7.69
CA HIS A 132 19.00 -8.53 7.70
C HIS A 132 18.88 -9.27 6.36
N VAL A 133 19.97 -9.88 5.90
CA VAL A 133 19.96 -10.64 4.65
C VAL A 133 19.74 -12.12 4.96
N VAL A 134 18.60 -12.65 4.53
CA VAL A 134 18.28 -14.08 4.65
C VAL A 134 18.86 -14.81 3.46
N ARG A 135 19.67 -15.84 3.72
CA ARG A 135 20.26 -16.68 2.68
C ARG A 135 19.47 -17.98 2.58
N ALA A 136 18.95 -18.28 1.39
CA ALA A 136 18.22 -19.50 1.07
C ALA A 136 18.82 -20.20 -0.15
N SER A 137 18.40 -21.44 -0.41
CA SER A 137 18.79 -22.18 -1.61
C SER A 137 18.37 -21.48 -2.91
N GLU A 138 17.32 -20.67 -2.87
CA GLU A 138 16.79 -19.92 -4.02
C GLU A 138 17.49 -18.57 -4.24
N GLY A 139 18.29 -18.11 -3.27
CA GLY A 139 18.98 -16.83 -3.33
C GLY A 139 19.00 -16.10 -2.00
N ASN A 140 19.49 -14.86 -2.06
CA ASN A 140 19.51 -13.95 -0.91
C ASN A 140 18.27 -13.05 -0.97
N PHE A 141 17.59 -12.91 0.16
CA PHE A 141 16.41 -12.06 0.31
C PHE A 141 16.68 -10.98 1.37
N ALA A 142 16.24 -9.76 1.08
CA ALA A 142 16.24 -8.70 2.07
C ALA A 142 15.09 -8.94 3.07
N SER A 143 15.39 -8.86 4.35
CA SER A 143 14.40 -8.97 5.43
C SER A 143 14.54 -7.81 6.41
N LEU A 144 13.47 -7.56 7.16
CA LEU A 144 13.45 -6.60 8.25
C LEU A 144 13.09 -7.33 9.54
N TRP A 145 13.90 -7.12 10.56
CA TRP A 145 13.69 -7.70 11.88
C TRP A 145 13.23 -6.62 12.84
N VAL A 146 12.24 -6.97 13.65
CA VAL A 146 11.65 -6.05 14.61
C VAL A 146 11.46 -6.77 15.94
N MET A 147 11.96 -6.17 17.02
CA MET A 147 11.55 -6.50 18.38
C MET A 147 10.62 -5.40 18.89
N LEU A 148 9.50 -5.80 19.46
CA LEU A 148 8.47 -4.93 20.01
C LEU A 148 8.07 -5.42 21.41
N ASN A 149 7.53 -4.52 22.21
CA ASN A 149 6.89 -4.89 23.47
C ASN A 149 5.52 -5.55 23.18
N GLU A 150 4.99 -6.31 24.13
CA GLU A 150 3.72 -7.05 23.96
C GLU A 150 2.55 -6.14 23.56
N GLU A 151 2.45 -4.94 24.16
CA GLU A 151 1.42 -3.96 23.82
C GLU A 151 1.49 -3.52 22.35
N ASP A 152 2.70 -3.24 21.84
CA ASP A 152 2.91 -2.86 20.44
C ASP A 152 2.55 -4.03 19.49
N ILE A 153 2.83 -5.27 19.89
CA ILE A 153 2.48 -6.47 19.10
C ILE A 153 0.96 -6.62 19.02
N ALA A 154 0.26 -6.53 20.16
CA ALA A 154 -1.19 -6.65 20.22
C ALA A 154 -1.88 -5.58 19.34
N ASN A 155 -1.43 -4.33 19.46
CA ASN A 155 -1.94 -3.23 18.63
C ASN A 155 -1.73 -3.51 17.14
N ARG A 156 -0.55 -4.03 16.74
CA ARG A 156 -0.23 -4.31 15.33
C ARG A 156 -0.94 -5.53 14.75
N LEU A 157 -1.25 -6.55 15.57
CA LEU A 157 -2.03 -7.71 15.14
C LEU A 157 -3.48 -7.34 14.79
N SER A 158 -4.07 -6.39 15.54
CA SER A 158 -5.41 -5.86 15.25
C SER A 158 -5.45 -4.84 14.11
N SER A 159 -4.30 -4.32 13.71
CA SER A 159 -4.16 -3.22 12.77
C SER A 159 -3.88 -3.74 11.34
N ILE A 160 -4.94 -3.86 10.55
CA ILE A 160 -4.85 -4.25 9.13
C ILE A 160 -4.36 -3.11 8.21
N ARG A 161 -4.33 -1.86 8.68
CA ARG A 161 -3.98 -0.67 7.86
C ARG A 161 -2.57 -0.10 8.10
N TYR A 162 -1.92 -0.42 9.22
CA TYR A 162 -0.69 0.27 9.66
C TYR A 162 0.59 -0.58 9.64
N ASN A 163 0.59 -1.69 8.90
CA ASN A 163 1.78 -2.52 8.65
C ASN A 163 2.24 -2.40 7.19
N GLN A 164 2.26 -1.18 6.65
CA GLN A 164 2.74 -0.93 5.29
C GLN A 164 4.24 -0.61 5.30
N PHE A 165 4.97 -1.37 4.49
CA PHE A 165 6.35 -1.09 4.15
C PHE A 165 6.38 -0.32 2.83
N VAL A 166 7.13 0.78 2.80
CA VAL A 166 7.44 1.46 1.55
C VAL A 166 8.81 1.01 1.10
N PHE A 167 8.87 0.39 -0.07
CA PHE A 167 10.11 -0.01 -0.70
C PHE A 167 10.48 0.98 -1.80
N ILE A 168 11.62 1.64 -1.65
CA ILE A 168 12.17 2.60 -2.60
C ILE A 168 13.41 1.96 -3.22
N THR A 169 13.49 1.84 -4.54
CA THR A 169 14.59 1.15 -5.23
C THR A 169 15.73 2.06 -5.71
N ASN A 170 15.54 3.39 -5.72
CA ASN A 170 16.45 4.38 -6.31
C ASN A 170 16.50 5.64 -5.42
N PRO A 171 17.67 6.24 -5.12
CA PRO A 171 19.04 5.90 -5.54
C PRO A 171 19.64 4.67 -4.87
N HIS A 172 19.10 4.27 -3.72
CA HIS A 172 19.52 3.06 -3.02
C HIS A 172 18.27 2.28 -2.56
N PRO A 173 18.27 0.93 -2.65
CA PRO A 173 17.20 0.11 -2.11
C PRO A 173 17.00 0.38 -0.62
N MET A 174 15.83 0.88 -0.24
CA MET A 174 15.43 1.18 1.13
C MET A 174 14.04 0.63 1.40
N ILE A 175 13.89 -0.11 2.49
CA ILE A 175 12.60 -0.52 3.03
C ILE A 175 12.33 0.37 4.24
N LEU A 176 11.30 1.21 4.15
CA LEU A 176 10.84 2.08 5.22
C LEU A 176 9.60 1.46 5.88
N TRP A 177 9.63 1.33 7.19
CA TRP A 177 8.44 1.04 7.95
C TRP A 177 7.71 2.33 8.26
N ILE A 178 6.52 2.51 7.67
CA ILE A 178 5.72 3.71 7.91
C ILE A 178 4.82 3.47 9.11
N THR A 179 5.13 4.17 10.20
CA THR A 179 4.21 4.38 11.30
C THR A 179 3.68 5.81 11.21
N LEU A 180 2.50 6.02 10.65
CA LEU A 180 1.82 7.31 10.76
C LEU A 180 1.15 7.36 12.13
N LEU A 181 1.55 8.32 12.97
CA LEU A 181 0.93 8.62 14.27
C LEU A 181 -0.45 9.26 14.07
#